data_AF-A0A9W5PM36-F1
#
_entry.id   AF-A0A9W5PM36-F1
#
_cell.length_a   1.000
_cell.length_b   1.000
_cell.length_c   1.000
_cell.angle_alpha   90.00
_cell.angle_beta   90.00
_cell.angle_gamma   90.00
#
_symmetry.space_group_name_H-M   'P 1'
#
loop_
_entity.id
_entity.type
_entity.pdbx_description
1 polymer ?
#
loop_
_entity_poly.entity_id
_entity_poly.type
_entity_poly.pdbx_seq_one_letter_code
_entity_poly.pdbx_strand_id
1 'polypeptide(L)'
;MDRVTDPIPLKELPKYFPVKFKVPTFLPYDITSDVKGEVRTLGKKNIVLTIKYKQKESGRNEYIELNVANFPYSFPDLVEEKRFQEQMKLNNGTSAYFKNKDDYERGDEFATLIWKEKGIEYQLLYRNVEENDEKVIKQNLLYIANKMK
;
A
#
# COMPACT_ATOMS: atom_id res chain seq x y z
N MET A 1 -1.38 23.98 -1.04
CA MET A 1 -0.52 23.67 -2.19
C MET A 1 -0.18 22.19 -2.09
N ASP A 2 -0.37 21.46 -3.17
CA ASP A 2 0.04 20.06 -3.28
C ASP A 2 1.53 20.03 -3.65
N ARG A 3 2.31 19.19 -2.98
CA ARG A 3 3.76 19.07 -3.21
C ARG A 3 4.16 17.62 -3.02
N VAL A 4 5.03 17.14 -3.89
CA VAL A 4 5.65 15.81 -3.81
C VAL A 4 7.15 16.02 -3.64
N THR A 5 7.77 15.31 -2.72
CA THR A 5 9.22 15.32 -2.54
C THR A 5 9.92 14.49 -3.61
N ASP A 6 11.20 14.75 -3.85
CA ASP A 6 12.06 13.77 -4.53
C ASP A 6 12.08 12.43 -3.76
N PRO A 7 12.47 11.31 -4.40
CA PRO A 7 12.57 10.02 -3.75
C PRO A 7 13.53 10.02 -2.55
N ILE A 8 13.03 9.62 -1.38
CA ILE A 8 13.72 9.64 -0.09
C ILE A 8 14.05 8.19 0.34
N PRO A 9 15.28 7.89 0.79
CA PRO A 9 15.60 6.57 1.34
C PRO A 9 14.65 6.17 2.48
N LEU A 10 14.24 4.90 2.53
CA LEU A 10 13.27 4.38 3.51
C LEU A 10 13.60 4.78 4.96
N LYS A 11 14.89 4.73 5.33
CA LYS A 11 15.41 5.10 6.66
C LYS A 11 15.21 6.57 7.05
N GLU A 12 14.98 7.45 6.08
CA GLU A 12 14.84 8.90 6.28
C GLU A 12 13.39 9.37 6.25
N LEU A 13 12.47 8.55 5.74
CA LEU A 13 11.04 8.85 5.67
C LEU A 13 10.40 9.27 7.00
N PRO A 14 10.78 8.72 8.18
CA PRO A 14 10.22 9.17 9.46
C PRO A 14 10.44 10.67 9.75
N LYS A 15 11.42 11.33 9.11
CA LYS A 15 11.64 12.79 9.25
C LYS A 15 10.55 13.61 8.54
N TYR A 16 9.89 13.03 7.55
CA TYR A 16 8.94 13.70 6.65
C TYR A 16 7.49 13.28 6.91
N PHE A 17 7.28 12.19 7.65
CA PHE A 17 5.98 11.69 8.06
C PHE A 17 5.87 11.71 9.59
N PRO A 18 5.13 12.66 10.19
CA PRO A 18 5.21 12.98 11.62
C PRO A 18 4.55 11.94 12.55
N VAL A 19 4.12 10.79 12.01
CA VAL A 19 3.46 9.72 12.75
C VAL A 19 4.25 8.43 12.56
N LYS A 20 4.40 7.61 13.61
CA LYS A 20 5.03 6.29 13.45
C LYS A 20 4.16 5.41 12.56
N PHE A 21 4.75 4.84 11.52
CA PHE A 21 4.08 3.94 10.59
C PHE A 21 4.86 2.63 10.47
N LYS A 22 4.15 1.58 10.05
CA LYS A 22 4.72 0.26 9.80
C LYS A 22 5.08 0.08 8.33
N VAL A 23 6.08 -0.75 8.04
CA VAL A 23 6.48 -1.12 6.66
C VAL A 23 6.55 -2.64 6.50
N PRO A 24 6.41 -3.19 5.27
CA PRO A 24 6.67 -4.58 4.97
C PRO A 24 8.03 -5.05 5.50
N THR A 25 8.02 -6.18 6.23
CA THR A 25 9.24 -6.91 6.65
C THR A 25 9.43 -8.20 5.86
N PHE A 26 8.45 -8.55 5.04
CA PHE A 26 8.43 -9.72 4.17
C PHE A 26 7.77 -9.32 2.84
N LEU A 27 8.29 -9.84 1.75
CA LEU A 27 7.74 -9.74 0.41
C LEU A 27 7.87 -11.12 -0.27
N PRO A 28 6.98 -11.45 -1.21
CA PRO A 28 7.00 -12.75 -1.88
C PRO A 28 8.14 -12.90 -2.91
N TYR A 29 9.05 -11.93 -2.97
CA TYR A 29 10.17 -11.86 -3.91
C TYR A 29 11.31 -11.02 -3.34
N ASP A 30 12.48 -11.12 -3.96
CA ASP A 30 13.63 -10.27 -3.69
C ASP A 30 13.45 -8.87 -4.32
N ILE A 31 13.82 -7.85 -3.56
CA ILE A 31 13.75 -6.43 -3.97
C ILE A 31 15.11 -5.87 -4.34
N THR A 32 15.09 -4.75 -5.06
CA THR A 32 16.28 -3.91 -5.19
C THR A 32 16.68 -3.33 -3.83
N SER A 33 17.98 -3.17 -3.58
CA SER A 33 18.49 -2.69 -2.28
C SER A 33 18.21 -1.20 -2.02
N ASP A 34 17.71 -0.47 -3.01
CA ASP A 34 17.57 0.98 -3.02
C ASP A 34 16.11 1.45 -2.87
N VAL A 35 15.32 0.77 -2.04
CA VAL A 35 13.93 1.17 -1.78
C VAL A 35 13.86 2.61 -1.25
N LYS A 36 13.11 3.43 -1.98
CA LYS A 36 12.81 4.83 -1.66
C LYS A 36 11.30 5.02 -1.56
N GLY A 37 10.91 6.04 -0.80
CA GLY A 37 9.53 6.52 -0.75
C GLY A 37 9.42 7.97 -1.19
N GLU A 38 8.21 8.36 -1.56
CA GLU A 38 7.85 9.72 -1.92
C GLU A 38 6.83 10.25 -0.90
N VAL A 39 6.99 11.50 -0.49
CA VAL A 39 6.06 12.14 0.43
C VAL A 39 5.26 13.20 -0.32
N ARG A 40 3.94 13.05 -0.34
CA ARG A 40 3.00 14.03 -0.88
C ARG A 40 2.32 14.77 0.26
N THR A 41 2.39 16.09 0.25
CA THR A 41 1.68 16.95 1.21
C THR A 41 0.50 17.63 0.53
N LEU A 42 -0.70 17.39 1.06
CA LEU A 42 -1.96 17.97 0.59
C LEU A 42 -2.41 19.06 1.58
N GLY A 43 -2.10 20.32 1.25
CA GLY A 43 -2.36 21.42 2.19
C GLY A 43 -1.35 21.46 3.33
N LYS A 44 -1.79 21.77 4.55
CA LYS A 44 -0.86 21.98 5.70
C LYS A 44 -0.64 20.77 6.59
N LYS A 45 -1.55 19.78 6.56
CA LYS A 45 -1.58 18.69 7.57
C LYS A 45 -1.68 17.29 6.97
N ASN A 46 -2.24 17.16 5.77
CA ASN A 46 -2.48 15.86 5.16
C ASN A 46 -1.23 15.43 4.41
N ILE A 47 -0.74 14.24 4.73
CA ILE A 47 0.49 13.69 4.20
C ILE A 47 0.21 12.26 3.77
N VAL A 48 0.65 11.91 2.57
CA VAL A 48 0.66 10.55 2.04
C VAL A 48 2.12 10.17 1.79
N LEU A 49 2.50 9.00 2.29
CA LEU A 49 3.76 8.37 1.99
C LEU A 49 3.51 7.22 1.02
N THR A 50 4.23 7.18 -0.09
CA THR A 50 4.20 6.09 -1.07
C THR A 50 5.57 5.41 -1.12
N ILE A 51 5.62 4.09 -0.93
CA ILE A 51 6.86 3.30 -1.03
C ILE A 51 6.64 2.17 -2.03
N LYS A 52 7.53 2.07 -3.02
CA LYS A 52 7.45 1.04 -4.08
C LYS A 52 8.56 0.00 -3.88
N TYR A 53 8.16 -1.25 -3.69
CA TYR A 53 9.03 -2.40 -3.48
C TYR A 53 9.19 -3.17 -4.79
N LYS A 54 10.05 -2.66 -5.69
CA LYS A 54 10.26 -3.25 -7.02
C LYS A 54 11.03 -4.56 -6.93
N GLN A 55 10.61 -5.53 -7.74
CA GLN A 55 11.30 -6.80 -7.91
C GLN A 55 12.72 -6.61 -8.45
N LYS A 56 13.64 -7.46 -8.01
CA LYS A 56 15.03 -7.50 -8.52
C LYS A 56 15.13 -8.24 -9.86
N GLU A 57 14.26 -9.19 -10.12
CA GLU A 57 14.29 -10.03 -11.33
C GLU A 57 14.00 -9.20 -12.59
N SER A 58 14.90 -9.27 -13.57
CA SER A 58 14.75 -8.54 -14.83
C SER A 58 13.60 -9.13 -15.65
N GLY A 59 12.68 -8.28 -16.10
CA GLY A 59 11.54 -8.68 -16.94
C GLY A 59 10.22 -8.85 -16.21
N ARG A 60 10.22 -8.88 -14.86
CA ARG A 60 9.00 -8.83 -14.06
C ARG A 60 8.70 -7.40 -13.64
N ASN A 61 7.52 -6.91 -13.99
CA ASN A 61 7.08 -5.54 -13.68
C ASN A 61 6.19 -5.46 -12.45
N GLU A 62 5.91 -6.60 -11.82
CA GLU A 62 5.14 -6.74 -10.60
C GLU A 62 5.83 -6.07 -9.41
N TYR A 63 5.06 -5.37 -8.58
CA TYR A 63 5.58 -4.82 -7.34
C TYR A 63 4.49 -4.57 -6.30
N ILE A 64 4.92 -4.51 -5.05
CA ILE A 64 4.11 -4.10 -3.92
C ILE A 64 4.33 -2.61 -3.72
N GLU A 65 3.25 -1.87 -3.62
CA GLU A 65 3.23 -0.46 -3.25
C GLU A 65 2.56 -0.34 -1.88
N LEU A 66 3.19 0.41 -0.98
CA LEU A 66 2.58 0.79 0.29
C LEU A 66 2.26 2.29 0.24
N ASN A 67 0.98 2.62 0.40
CA ASN A 67 0.55 3.96 0.74
C ASN A 67 0.21 4.04 2.23
N VAL A 68 0.73 5.08 2.90
CA VAL A 68 0.43 5.39 4.30
C VAL A 68 -0.04 6.84 4.39
N ALA A 69 -1.23 7.08 4.92
CA ALA A 69 -1.78 8.42 5.05
C ALA A 69 -2.17 8.73 6.50
N ASN A 70 -1.94 9.97 6.93
CA ASN A 70 -2.36 10.46 8.24
C ASN A 70 -3.79 11.04 8.25
N PHE A 71 -4.57 10.74 7.20
CA PHE A 71 -5.95 11.16 6.98
C PHE A 71 -6.64 10.12 6.08
N PRO A 72 -7.99 10.12 5.98
CA PRO A 72 -8.71 9.29 5.02
C PRO A 72 -8.35 9.68 3.57
N TYR A 73 -7.52 8.90 2.90
CA TYR A 73 -7.02 9.21 1.56
C TYR A 73 -7.77 8.43 0.48
N SER A 74 -7.64 7.10 0.48
CA SER A 74 -8.34 6.19 -0.43
C SER A 74 -9.44 5.38 0.27
N PHE A 75 -9.49 5.42 1.60
CA PHE A 75 -10.50 4.67 2.37
C PHE A 75 -11.94 5.14 2.14
N PRO A 76 -12.26 6.45 2.01
CA PRO A 76 -13.63 6.86 1.66
C PRO A 76 -14.07 6.22 0.33
N ASP A 77 -13.28 6.38 -0.72
CA ASP A 77 -13.58 5.88 -2.06
C ASP A 77 -13.65 4.35 -2.13
N LEU A 78 -12.81 3.62 -1.37
CA LEU A 78 -12.81 2.15 -1.41
C LEU A 78 -13.81 1.53 -0.44
N VAL A 79 -13.92 2.05 0.78
CA VAL A 79 -14.66 1.39 1.87
C VAL A 79 -16.01 2.02 2.11
N GLU A 80 -16.09 3.35 2.17
CA GLU A 80 -17.36 4.05 2.45
C GLU A 80 -18.30 3.96 1.24
N GLU A 81 -17.76 4.02 0.02
CA GLU A 81 -18.50 3.74 -1.22
C GLU A 81 -18.71 2.23 -1.50
N LYS A 82 -18.23 1.34 -0.61
CA LYS A 82 -18.36 -0.13 -0.74
C LYS A 82 -17.80 -0.69 -2.05
N ARG A 83 -16.69 -0.14 -2.55
CA ARG A 83 -15.96 -0.60 -3.74
C ARG A 83 -14.93 -1.69 -3.44
N PHE A 84 -15.17 -2.48 -2.41
CA PHE A 84 -14.36 -3.64 -2.01
C PHE A 84 -15.16 -4.93 -2.18
N GLN A 85 -14.47 -6.04 -2.44
CA GLN A 85 -15.08 -7.35 -2.65
C GLN A 85 -15.22 -8.10 -1.33
N GLU A 86 -14.26 -7.97 -0.41
CA GLU A 86 -14.23 -8.73 0.83
C GLU A 86 -13.78 -7.89 2.02
N GLN A 87 -14.50 -7.99 3.13
CA GLN A 87 -14.04 -7.51 4.44
C GLN A 87 -13.46 -8.68 5.24
N MET A 88 -12.28 -8.47 5.82
CA MET A 88 -11.54 -9.45 6.60
C MET A 88 -10.91 -8.83 7.85
N LYS A 89 -10.21 -9.64 8.65
CA LYS A 89 -9.51 -9.19 9.86
C LYS A 89 -8.02 -9.48 9.76
N LEU A 90 -7.21 -8.50 10.14
CA LEU A 90 -5.80 -8.70 10.46
C LEU A 90 -5.68 -9.48 11.78
N ASN A 91 -4.49 -10.04 12.04
CA ASN A 91 -4.17 -10.83 13.23
C ASN A 91 -4.35 -10.06 14.55
N ASN A 92 -4.24 -8.74 14.50
CA ASN A 92 -4.50 -7.86 15.65
C ASN A 92 -6.00 -7.53 15.84
N GLY A 93 -6.89 -8.09 15.02
CA GLY A 93 -8.33 -7.86 15.04
C GLY A 93 -8.81 -6.67 14.21
N THR A 94 -7.91 -5.87 13.63
CA THR A 94 -8.27 -4.71 12.78
C THR A 94 -9.00 -5.18 11.52
N SER A 95 -10.12 -4.54 11.20
CA SER A 95 -10.82 -4.75 9.92
C SER A 95 -9.96 -4.26 8.76
N ALA A 96 -9.81 -5.10 7.74
CA ALA A 96 -9.17 -4.77 6.47
C ALA A 96 -10.10 -5.12 5.31
N TYR A 97 -9.97 -4.42 4.20
CA TYR A 97 -10.88 -4.49 3.07
C TYR A 97 -10.08 -4.78 1.81
N PHE A 98 -10.42 -5.88 1.16
CA PHE A 98 -9.74 -6.35 -0.04
C PHE A 98 -10.54 -5.96 -1.28
N LYS A 99 -9.85 -5.38 -2.25
CA LYS A 99 -10.34 -5.19 -3.62
C LYS A 99 -9.42 -5.91 -4.59
N ASN A 100 -9.95 -6.79 -5.43
CA ASN A 100 -9.18 -7.41 -6.52
C ASN A 100 -9.12 -6.46 -7.74
N LYS A 101 -8.29 -6.79 -8.74
CA LYS A 101 -8.27 -6.05 -10.00
C LYS A 101 -9.67 -6.03 -10.64
N ASP A 102 -10.02 -4.90 -11.23
CA ASP A 102 -11.34 -4.68 -11.84
C ASP A 102 -11.15 -4.60 -13.36
N ASP A 103 -11.67 -5.58 -14.10
CA ASP A 103 -11.47 -5.70 -15.56
C ASP A 103 -12.05 -4.52 -16.37
N TYR A 104 -12.87 -3.67 -15.73
CA TYR A 104 -13.59 -2.56 -16.35
C TYR A 104 -12.92 -1.18 -16.18
N GLU A 105 -11.97 -1.04 -15.24
CA GLU A 105 -11.29 0.24 -15.02
C GLU A 105 -10.06 0.30 -15.94
N ARG A 106 -10.16 1.11 -17.02
CA ARG A 106 -9.01 1.44 -17.89
C ARG A 106 -7.99 2.28 -17.10
N GLY A 107 -7.22 1.66 -16.23
CA GLY A 107 -6.20 2.32 -15.43
C GLY A 107 -5.68 1.40 -14.33
N ASP A 108 -4.38 1.11 -14.39
CA ASP A 108 -3.57 0.27 -13.50
C ASP A 108 -4.31 -0.91 -12.86
N GLU A 109 -4.23 -2.10 -13.46
CA GLU A 109 -4.69 -3.34 -12.83
C GLU A 109 -3.93 -3.58 -11.51
N PHE A 110 -4.62 -3.38 -10.39
CA PHE A 110 -4.08 -3.69 -9.07
C PHE A 110 -5.11 -4.33 -8.17
N ALA A 111 -4.63 -5.27 -7.35
CA ALA A 111 -5.33 -5.69 -6.16
C ALA A 111 -4.85 -4.86 -4.97
N THR A 112 -5.73 -4.58 -4.02
CA THR A 112 -5.41 -3.76 -2.84
C THR A 112 -6.01 -4.34 -1.57
N LEU A 113 -5.27 -4.20 -0.47
CA LEU A 113 -5.77 -4.40 0.88
C LEU A 113 -5.63 -3.08 1.64
N ILE A 114 -6.74 -2.53 2.11
CA ILE A 114 -6.79 -1.24 2.81
C ILE A 114 -7.32 -1.41 4.24
N TRP A 115 -6.71 -0.72 5.21
CA TRP A 115 -7.16 -0.72 6.61
C TRP A 115 -6.78 0.59 7.31
N LYS A 116 -7.34 0.78 8.51
CA LYS A 116 -7.00 1.91 9.38
C LYS A 116 -6.56 1.39 10.75
N GLU A 117 -5.45 1.90 11.27
CA GLU A 117 -4.96 1.61 12.61
C GLU A 117 -4.50 2.91 13.28
N LYS A 118 -5.07 3.22 14.45
CA LYS A 118 -4.69 4.40 15.27
C LYS A 118 -4.69 5.73 14.49
N GLY A 119 -5.68 5.93 13.61
CA GLY A 119 -5.83 7.14 12.80
C GLY A 119 -4.90 7.21 11.57
N ILE A 120 -4.13 6.15 11.31
CA ILE A 120 -3.31 6.00 10.10
C ILE A 120 -4.04 5.08 9.14
N GLU A 121 -4.17 5.51 7.90
CA GLU A 121 -4.62 4.67 6.80
C GLU A 121 -3.43 3.98 6.15
N TYR A 122 -3.57 2.68 5.93
CA TYR A 122 -2.62 1.86 5.20
C TYR A 122 -3.31 1.24 4.01
N GLN A 123 -2.64 1.27 2.87
CA GLN A 123 -3.08 0.60 1.66
C GLN A 123 -1.89 -0.12 1.05
N LEU A 124 -1.97 -1.44 0.96
CA LEU A 124 -1.04 -2.26 0.18
C LEU A 124 -1.67 -2.52 -1.18
N LEU A 125 -0.94 -2.19 -2.24
CA LEU A 125 -1.33 -2.48 -3.61
C LEU A 125 -0.36 -3.49 -4.18
N TYR A 126 -0.88 -4.50 -4.87
CA TYR A 126 -0.09 -5.39 -5.70
C TYR A 126 -0.33 -4.98 -7.15
N ARG A 127 0.70 -4.37 -7.76
CA ARG A 127 0.67 -3.71 -9.06
C ARG A 127 1.21 -4.64 -10.15
N ASN A 128 0.65 -4.52 -11.37
CA ASN A 128 1.08 -5.22 -12.59
C ASN A 128 1.11 -6.74 -12.45
N VAL A 129 0.22 -7.31 -11.64
CA VAL A 129 0.20 -8.73 -11.33
C VAL A 129 -0.23 -9.53 -12.55
N GLU A 130 0.66 -10.39 -13.04
CA GLU A 130 0.34 -11.34 -14.11
C GLU A 130 -0.41 -12.55 -13.54
N GLU A 131 -0.13 -12.91 -12.28
CA GLU A 131 -0.91 -13.87 -11.51
C GLU A 131 -2.40 -13.47 -11.52
N ASN A 132 -3.26 -14.40 -11.92
CA ASN A 132 -4.71 -14.19 -11.98
C ASN A 132 -5.43 -14.88 -10.81
N ASP A 133 -4.72 -15.66 -10.01
CA ASP A 133 -5.28 -16.27 -8.80
C ASP A 133 -5.46 -15.21 -7.70
N GLU A 134 -6.70 -14.68 -7.63
CA GLU A 134 -7.17 -13.78 -6.58
C GLU A 134 -6.81 -14.29 -5.17
N LYS A 135 -6.93 -15.59 -4.93
CA LYS A 135 -6.73 -16.18 -3.61
C LYS A 135 -5.26 -16.07 -3.21
N VAL A 136 -4.34 -16.31 -4.14
CA VAL A 136 -2.89 -16.15 -3.92
C VAL A 136 -2.54 -14.70 -3.66
N ILE A 137 -3.04 -13.77 -4.48
CA ILE A 137 -2.82 -12.33 -4.32
C ILE A 137 -3.30 -11.86 -2.95
N LYS A 138 -4.53 -12.23 -2.57
CA LYS A 138 -5.14 -11.87 -1.30
C LYS A 138 -4.35 -12.43 -0.11
N GLN A 139 -3.92 -13.69 -0.19
CA GLN A 139 -3.09 -14.32 0.84
C GLN A 139 -1.75 -13.59 1.00
N ASN A 140 -1.10 -13.20 -0.11
CA ASN A 140 0.15 -12.44 -0.07
C ASN A 140 -0.05 -11.08 0.60
N LEU A 141 -1.06 -10.31 0.18
CA LEU A 141 -1.36 -9.00 0.77
C LEU A 141 -1.67 -9.11 2.27
N LEU A 142 -2.49 -10.08 2.67
CA LEU A 142 -2.83 -10.32 4.07
C LEU A 142 -1.60 -10.77 4.89
N TYR A 143 -0.74 -11.61 4.32
CA TYR A 143 0.48 -12.04 4.98
C TYR A 143 1.43 -10.87 5.21
N ILE A 144 1.66 -10.04 4.19
CA ILE A 144 2.50 -8.83 4.30
C ILE A 144 1.94 -7.93 5.40
N ALA A 145 0.66 -7.55 5.32
CA ALA A 145 0.02 -6.66 6.29
C ALA A 145 0.19 -7.13 7.74
N ASN A 146 0.04 -8.43 7.98
CA ASN A 146 0.18 -9.03 9.30
C ASN A 146 1.62 -9.10 9.83
N LYS A 147 2.63 -8.97 8.96
CA LYS A 147 4.05 -9.00 9.32
C LYS A 147 4.70 -7.62 9.34
N MET A 148 3.98 -6.57 8.93
CA MET A 148 4.48 -5.19 8.96
C MET A 148 4.87 -4.77 10.38
N LYS A 149 5.95 -4.01 10.50
CA LYS A 149 6.49 -3.49 11.77
C LYS A 149 6.85 -2.02 11.66
#